data_AF-A0AA43HSV0-F1
#
_entry.id   AF-A0AA43HSV0-F1
#
_cell.length_a   1.000
_cell.length_b   1.000
_cell.length_c   1.000
_cell.angle_alpha   90.00
_cell.angle_beta   90.00
_cell.angle_gamma   90.00
#
_symmetry.space_group_name_H-M   'P 1'
#
loop_
_entity.id
_entity.type
_entity.pdbx_description
1 polymer ?
#
loop_
_entity_poly.entity_id
_entity_poly.type
_entity_poly.pdbx_seq_one_letter_code
_entity_poly.pdbx_strand_id
1 'polypeptide(L)'
;MKRLFLSIAIIACMSLTATVGAQESRRGGREVAKELNLTADQQQKMEAAKADMDAKMKELRDNKSLSKEDRMAKMKELREQHQAACNNILTPEQQAKAKELKAKRGERMKDGRKGKGRDGKSTAMRPYRGQMDKGILAQHGNRMKDLNLTDDQKQKIKALNDEYRTKTKELSQKHRDDLNKIYTPEQQAKLKDMRKRPARDGKFAFNGKRGSFNLDEASKAKLKSLKEDFIKQKQAVELSRIAPDAQKQKISELRENYKKERRQIMTDACKAKENQPV
;
A
#
# COMPACT_ATOMS: atom_id res chain seq x y z
N MET A 1 -36.55 40.02 2.64
CA MET A 1 -35.22 39.39 2.87
C MET A 1 -34.67 38.93 1.54
N LYS A 2 -33.50 39.44 1.17
CA LYS A 2 -32.84 39.22 -0.14
C LYS A 2 -32.20 37.84 -0.17
N ARG A 3 -32.51 37.02 -1.18
CA ARG A 3 -31.62 35.93 -1.64
C ARG A 3 -31.39 36.14 -3.13
N LEU A 4 -30.23 36.73 -3.42
CA LEU A 4 -29.68 36.93 -4.76
C LEU A 4 -29.38 35.58 -5.38
N PHE A 5 -30.14 35.19 -6.40
CA PHE A 5 -29.71 34.16 -7.34
C PHE A 5 -28.75 34.83 -8.31
N LEU A 6 -27.45 34.62 -8.09
CA LEU A 6 -26.39 35.12 -8.96
C LEU A 6 -26.26 34.15 -10.14
N SER A 7 -27.03 34.43 -11.18
CA SER A 7 -26.92 33.83 -12.51
C SER A 7 -25.59 34.24 -13.14
N ILE A 8 -24.63 33.32 -13.15
CA ILE A 8 -23.39 33.50 -13.91
C ILE A 8 -23.73 33.27 -15.39
N ALA A 9 -23.98 34.38 -16.07
CA ALA A 9 -24.09 34.45 -17.51
C ALA A 9 -22.77 34.06 -18.17
N ILE A 10 -22.88 33.21 -19.19
CA ILE A 10 -21.79 32.75 -20.05
C ILE A 10 -21.28 33.96 -20.84
N ILE A 11 -20.08 34.44 -20.51
CA ILE A 11 -19.35 35.39 -21.36
C ILE A 11 -18.50 34.56 -22.31
N ALA A 12 -18.94 34.55 -23.57
CA ALA A 12 -18.15 34.14 -24.71
C ALA A 12 -17.08 35.22 -25.03
N CYS A 13 -15.93 34.72 -25.47
CA CYS A 13 -14.90 35.38 -26.29
C CYS A 13 -13.70 36.09 -25.61
N MET A 14 -12.53 35.60 -26.06
CA MET A 14 -11.23 36.27 -26.28
C MET A 14 -10.26 36.43 -25.11
N SER A 15 -9.17 35.63 -25.13
CA SER A 15 -7.94 36.08 -25.79
C SER A 15 -6.91 34.95 -25.89
N LEU A 16 -6.34 34.87 -27.09
CA LEU A 16 -5.36 33.91 -27.55
C LEU A 16 -3.97 34.40 -27.14
N THR A 17 -3.33 33.76 -26.16
CA THR A 17 -1.88 33.77 -26.04
C THR A 17 -1.39 32.36 -26.31
N ALA A 18 -0.98 32.12 -27.55
CA ALA A 18 -0.33 30.88 -27.95
C ALA A 18 1.10 30.84 -27.36
N THR A 19 1.24 30.37 -26.13
CA THR A 19 2.52 29.79 -25.72
C THR A 19 2.60 28.38 -26.29
N VAL A 20 3.34 28.23 -27.39
CA VAL A 20 3.76 26.94 -27.92
C VAL A 20 4.64 26.27 -26.88
N GLY A 21 4.08 25.30 -26.15
CA GLY A 21 4.79 24.58 -25.11
C GLY A 21 3.96 23.46 -24.51
N ALA A 22 3.64 22.41 -25.29
CA ALA A 22 3.12 21.15 -24.74
C ALA A 22 3.33 19.98 -25.72
N GLN A 23 4.59 19.67 -26.02
CA GLN A 23 4.97 18.34 -26.46
C GLN A 23 5.51 17.58 -25.24
N GLU A 24 4.65 16.77 -24.59
CA GLU A 24 4.99 15.45 -24.02
C GLU A 24 3.83 14.87 -23.19
N SER A 25 2.92 14.16 -23.88
CA SER A 25 2.19 12.97 -23.38
C SER A 25 1.18 12.51 -24.45
N ARG A 26 1.64 12.40 -25.71
CA ARG A 26 0.79 12.24 -26.90
C ARG A 26 0.57 10.78 -27.35
N ARG A 27 0.83 9.75 -26.54
CA ARG A 27 0.59 8.36 -27.00
C ARG A 27 -0.86 7.92 -26.84
N GLY A 28 -1.45 8.01 -25.65
CA GLY A 28 -2.79 7.46 -25.41
C GLY A 28 -3.98 8.20 -26.02
N GLY A 29 -3.89 9.52 -26.26
CA GLY A 29 -5.00 10.31 -26.84
C GLY A 29 -5.00 10.35 -28.37
N ARG A 30 -3.82 10.21 -28.98
CA ARG A 30 -3.64 10.29 -30.44
C ARG A 30 -4.13 9.03 -31.16
N GLU A 31 -4.12 7.89 -30.47
CA GLU A 31 -4.61 6.61 -31.00
C GLU A 31 -6.14 6.61 -31.11
N VAL A 32 -6.86 7.09 -30.08
CA VAL A 32 -8.33 7.15 -30.09
C VAL A 32 -8.86 8.14 -31.15
N ALA A 33 -8.20 9.29 -31.32
CA ALA A 33 -8.59 10.27 -32.35
C ALA A 33 -8.46 9.71 -33.78
N LYS A 34 -7.43 8.88 -34.02
CA LYS A 34 -7.24 8.17 -35.30
C LYS A 34 -8.29 7.08 -35.50
N GLU A 35 -8.60 6.32 -34.45
CA GLU A 35 -9.62 5.25 -34.54
C GLU A 35 -11.03 5.79 -34.76
N LEU A 36 -11.33 7.02 -34.31
CA LEU A 36 -12.63 7.69 -34.50
C LEU A 36 -12.75 8.52 -35.78
N ASN A 37 -11.69 8.61 -36.60
CA ASN A 37 -11.64 9.44 -37.81
C ASN A 37 -12.15 10.87 -37.57
N LEU A 38 -11.65 11.52 -36.51
CA LEU A 38 -12.11 12.88 -36.16
C LEU A 38 -11.69 13.90 -37.23
N THR A 39 -12.61 14.78 -37.61
CA THR A 39 -12.31 15.91 -38.51
C THR A 39 -11.37 16.91 -37.84
N ALA A 40 -10.73 17.79 -38.63
CA ALA A 40 -9.85 18.84 -38.08
C ALA A 40 -10.56 19.71 -37.03
N ASP A 41 -11.80 20.11 -37.31
CA ASP A 41 -12.63 20.91 -36.39
C ASP A 41 -12.95 20.15 -35.09
N GLN A 42 -13.25 18.85 -35.18
CA GLN A 42 -13.49 18.00 -34.01
C GLN A 42 -12.21 17.84 -33.17
N GLN A 43 -11.05 17.66 -33.81
CA GLN A 43 -9.76 17.57 -33.12
C GLN A 43 -9.44 18.87 -32.38
N GLN A 44 -9.65 20.03 -33.02
CA GLN A 44 -9.42 21.33 -32.38
C GLN A 44 -10.34 21.53 -31.16
N LYS A 45 -11.62 21.17 -31.27
CA LYS A 45 -12.56 21.22 -30.14
C LYS A 45 -12.19 20.24 -29.02
N MET A 46 -11.68 19.05 -29.36
CA MET A 46 -11.16 18.08 -28.38
C MET A 46 -9.93 18.61 -27.63
N GLU A 47 -9.00 19.24 -28.33
CA GLU A 47 -7.80 19.82 -27.71
C GLU A 47 -8.16 20.98 -26.78
N ALA A 48 -9.10 21.85 -27.19
CA ALA A 48 -9.61 22.92 -26.34
C ALA A 48 -10.28 22.38 -25.07
N ALA A 49 -11.16 21.37 -25.20
CA ALA A 49 -11.82 20.73 -24.06
C ALA A 49 -10.81 20.06 -23.12
N LYS A 50 -9.71 19.52 -23.66
CA LYS A 50 -8.63 18.92 -22.86
C LYS A 50 -7.81 19.98 -22.13
N ALA A 51 -7.46 21.08 -22.79
CA ALA A 51 -6.71 22.17 -22.16
C ALA A 51 -7.47 22.77 -20.98
N ASP A 52 -8.78 22.99 -21.14
CA ASP A 52 -9.67 23.45 -20.05
C ASP A 52 -9.71 22.45 -18.88
N MET A 53 -9.83 21.16 -19.17
CA MET A 53 -9.77 20.09 -18.17
C MET A 53 -8.44 20.07 -17.42
N ASP A 54 -7.32 20.14 -18.13
CA ASP A 54 -5.98 20.12 -17.54
C ASP A 54 -5.75 21.32 -16.61
N ALA A 55 -6.23 22.51 -17.00
CA ALA A 55 -6.17 23.71 -16.16
C ALA A 55 -6.98 23.56 -14.86
N LYS A 56 -8.26 23.16 -14.96
CA LYS A 56 -9.14 22.96 -13.80
C LYS A 56 -8.63 21.84 -12.88
N MET A 57 -8.06 20.79 -13.44
CA MET A 57 -7.45 19.70 -12.67
C MET A 57 -6.20 20.14 -11.91
N LYS A 58 -5.38 21.00 -12.52
CA LYS A 58 -4.20 21.58 -11.87
C LYS A 58 -4.63 22.48 -10.70
N GLU A 59 -5.58 23.37 -10.91
CA GLU A 59 -6.12 24.24 -9.85
C GLU A 59 -6.67 23.43 -8.68
N LEU A 60 -7.47 22.39 -8.97
CA LEU A 60 -8.01 21.49 -7.95
C LEU A 60 -6.92 20.75 -7.16
N ARG A 61 -5.82 20.38 -7.84
CA ARG A 61 -4.68 19.69 -7.22
C ARG A 61 -3.87 20.62 -6.32
N ASP A 62 -3.69 21.86 -6.76
CA ASP A 62 -2.90 22.87 -6.04
C ASP A 62 -3.70 23.49 -4.88
N ASN A 63 -5.03 23.37 -4.88
CA ASN A 63 -5.89 23.78 -3.78
C ASN A 63 -5.68 22.89 -2.52
N LYS A 64 -4.92 23.42 -1.57
CA LYS A 64 -4.60 22.78 -0.28
C LYS A 64 -5.74 22.91 0.76
N SER A 65 -6.72 23.77 0.52
CA SER A 65 -7.81 24.06 1.46
C SER A 65 -8.95 23.03 1.41
N LEU A 66 -8.99 22.18 0.37
CA LEU A 66 -10.01 21.14 0.23
C LEU A 66 -9.64 19.86 0.98
N SER A 67 -10.63 19.28 1.66
CA SER A 67 -10.54 17.91 2.18
C SER A 67 -10.27 16.93 1.04
N LYS A 68 -9.78 15.73 1.38
CA LYS A 68 -9.48 14.72 0.37
C LYS A 68 -10.75 14.24 -0.31
N GLU A 69 -11.83 14.11 0.45
CA GLU A 69 -13.15 13.66 0.03
C GLU A 69 -13.76 14.66 -0.96
N ASP A 70 -13.75 15.96 -0.62
CA ASP A 70 -14.28 17.01 -1.49
C ASP A 70 -13.46 17.17 -2.76
N ARG A 71 -12.12 17.04 -2.66
CA ARG A 71 -11.23 17.04 -3.82
C ARG A 71 -11.56 15.88 -4.75
N MET A 72 -11.80 14.68 -4.21
CA MET A 72 -12.17 13.51 -5.00
C MET A 72 -13.54 13.67 -5.68
N ALA A 73 -14.53 14.22 -4.97
CA ALA A 73 -15.85 14.50 -5.51
C ALA A 73 -15.78 15.49 -6.68
N LYS A 74 -15.11 16.64 -6.50
CA LYS A 74 -14.90 17.63 -7.56
C LYS A 74 -14.12 17.09 -8.76
N MET A 75 -13.12 16.25 -8.51
CA MET A 75 -12.37 15.59 -9.58
C MET A 75 -13.23 14.63 -10.39
N LYS A 76 -14.21 13.97 -9.76
CA LYS A 76 -15.16 13.09 -10.44
C LYS A 76 -16.13 13.90 -11.30
N GLU A 77 -16.74 14.93 -10.72
CA GLU A 77 -17.66 15.83 -11.43
C GLU A 77 -17.01 16.45 -12.66
N LEU A 78 -15.79 16.98 -12.50
CA LEU A 78 -15.04 17.58 -13.60
C LEU A 78 -14.72 16.57 -14.72
N ARG A 79 -14.44 15.31 -14.38
CA ARG A 79 -14.28 14.25 -15.38
C ARG A 79 -15.58 13.94 -16.13
N GLU A 80 -16.71 13.94 -15.44
CA GLU A 80 -18.03 13.70 -16.05
C GLU A 80 -18.40 14.84 -17.00
N GLN A 81 -18.18 16.09 -16.58
CA GLN A 81 -18.38 17.27 -17.42
C GLN A 81 -17.51 17.22 -18.68
N HIS A 82 -16.21 16.93 -18.51
CA HIS A 82 -15.29 16.79 -19.65
C HIS A 82 -15.71 15.65 -20.59
N GLN A 83 -16.14 14.51 -20.04
CA GLN A 83 -16.63 13.40 -20.85
C GLN A 83 -17.89 13.77 -21.65
N ALA A 84 -18.83 14.51 -21.05
CA ALA A 84 -20.03 14.99 -21.72
C ALA A 84 -19.69 15.98 -22.85
N ALA A 85 -18.83 16.97 -22.58
CA ALA A 85 -18.36 17.92 -23.58
C ALA A 85 -17.69 17.20 -24.76
N CYS A 86 -16.86 16.20 -24.47
CA CYS A 86 -16.20 15.43 -25.51
C CYS A 86 -17.18 14.59 -26.34
N ASN A 87 -18.16 13.95 -25.71
CA ASN A 87 -19.19 13.20 -26.43
C ASN A 87 -20.05 14.07 -27.35
N ASN A 88 -20.35 15.31 -26.95
CA ASN A 88 -21.16 16.25 -27.75
C ASN A 88 -20.47 16.72 -29.03
N ILE A 89 -19.15 16.56 -29.14
CA ILE A 89 -18.37 16.90 -30.33
C ILE A 89 -18.38 15.75 -31.35
N LEU A 90 -18.66 14.53 -30.90
CA LEU A 90 -18.71 13.32 -31.74
C LEU A 90 -20.08 13.14 -32.39
N THR A 91 -20.10 12.61 -33.61
CA THR A 91 -21.35 12.18 -34.26
C THR A 91 -21.92 10.93 -33.57
N PRO A 92 -23.23 10.61 -33.74
CA PRO A 92 -23.82 9.41 -33.16
C PRO A 92 -23.07 8.11 -33.49
N GLU A 93 -22.58 7.99 -34.73
CA GLU A 93 -21.78 6.85 -35.18
C GLU A 93 -20.42 6.77 -34.48
N GLN A 94 -19.73 7.92 -34.34
CA GLN A 94 -18.46 8.01 -33.62
C GLN A 94 -18.63 7.72 -32.12
N GLN A 95 -19.74 8.13 -31.51
CA GLN A 95 -20.05 7.81 -30.12
C GLN A 95 -20.23 6.30 -29.90
N ALA A 96 -20.89 5.61 -30.83
CA ALA A 96 -21.04 4.15 -30.78
C ALA A 96 -19.66 3.46 -30.85
N LYS A 97 -18.81 3.88 -31.80
CA LYS A 97 -17.43 3.38 -31.92
C LYS A 97 -16.58 3.68 -30.68
N ALA A 98 -16.73 4.86 -30.09
CA ALA A 98 -16.03 5.24 -28.87
C ALA A 98 -16.42 4.37 -27.66
N LYS A 99 -17.71 4.03 -27.53
CA LYS A 99 -18.20 3.10 -26.49
C LYS A 99 -17.61 1.70 -26.68
N GLU A 100 -17.56 1.20 -27.92
CA GLU A 100 -16.97 -0.10 -28.23
C GLU A 100 -15.47 -0.16 -27.91
N LEU A 101 -14.71 0.87 -28.31
CA LEU A 101 -13.28 0.98 -27.98
C LEU A 101 -13.04 1.03 -26.47
N LYS A 102 -13.91 1.73 -25.72
CA LYS A 102 -13.88 1.77 -24.25
C LYS A 102 -14.15 0.38 -23.64
N ALA A 103 -15.11 -0.37 -24.18
CA ALA A 103 -15.42 -1.73 -23.75
C ALA A 103 -14.24 -2.68 -24.00
N LYS A 104 -13.68 -2.70 -25.23
CA LYS A 104 -12.50 -3.51 -25.59
C LYS A 104 -11.28 -3.18 -24.72
N ARG A 105 -11.08 -1.90 -24.40
CA ARG A 105 -10.01 -1.48 -23.47
C ARG A 105 -10.28 -1.97 -22.04
N GLY A 106 -11.53 -1.97 -21.61
CA GLY A 106 -11.97 -2.52 -20.31
C GLY A 106 -11.72 -4.03 -20.21
N GLU A 107 -12.01 -4.77 -21.28
CA GLU A 107 -11.75 -6.22 -21.36
C GLU A 107 -10.25 -6.52 -21.35
N ARG A 108 -9.44 -5.83 -22.17
CA ARG A 108 -7.97 -5.98 -22.14
C ARG A 108 -7.35 -5.68 -20.78
N MET A 109 -7.90 -4.70 -20.04
CA MET A 109 -7.48 -4.40 -18.66
C MET A 109 -7.89 -5.50 -17.66
N LYS A 110 -9.03 -6.17 -17.91
CA LYS A 110 -9.53 -7.28 -17.09
C LYS A 110 -8.71 -8.55 -17.32
N ASP A 111 -8.30 -8.81 -18.57
CA ASP A 111 -7.45 -9.94 -18.94
C ASP A 111 -5.99 -9.73 -18.54
N GLY A 112 -5.47 -8.50 -18.65
CA GLY A 112 -4.14 -8.13 -18.14
C GLY A 112 -4.02 -8.25 -16.61
N ARG A 113 -5.14 -8.29 -15.87
CA ARG A 113 -5.16 -8.63 -14.43
C ARG A 113 -5.21 -10.13 -14.13
N LYS A 114 -5.61 -10.97 -15.10
CA LYS A 114 -5.66 -12.43 -14.96
C LYS A 114 -4.42 -13.14 -15.54
N GLY A 115 -3.67 -12.52 -16.43
CA GLY A 115 -2.50 -13.11 -17.09
C GLY A 115 -1.24 -12.25 -17.00
N LYS A 116 -0.55 -12.25 -15.86
CA LYS A 116 0.91 -12.02 -15.76
C LYS A 116 1.43 -12.35 -14.35
N GLY A 117 1.46 -13.64 -14.05
CA GLY A 117 2.58 -14.21 -13.31
C GLY A 117 3.63 -14.62 -14.35
N ARG A 118 4.89 -14.27 -14.07
CA ARG A 118 6.13 -14.47 -14.84
C ARG A 118 6.64 -13.26 -15.64
N ASP A 119 7.93 -13.05 -15.39
CA ASP A 119 8.91 -12.21 -16.09
C ASP A 119 8.90 -10.73 -15.71
N GLY A 120 9.56 -10.49 -14.56
CA GLY A 120 9.84 -9.17 -14.04
C GLY A 120 10.68 -8.34 -14.99
N LYS A 121 10.03 -7.34 -15.61
CA LYS A 121 10.57 -6.04 -16.04
C LYS A 121 9.45 -5.28 -16.77
N SER A 122 8.56 -4.62 -16.03
CA SER A 122 7.83 -3.47 -16.58
C SER A 122 7.33 -2.55 -15.47
N THR A 123 7.74 -1.30 -15.60
CA THR A 123 7.48 -0.13 -14.78
C THR A 123 5.99 0.13 -14.50
N ALA A 124 5.69 0.41 -13.22
CA ALA A 124 4.54 1.15 -12.67
C ALA A 124 3.10 0.55 -12.70
N MET A 125 2.69 -0.09 -11.60
CA MET A 125 1.59 0.38 -10.73
C MET A 125 1.49 -0.48 -9.46
N ARG A 126 1.47 0.19 -8.30
CA ARG A 126 1.41 -0.33 -6.92
C ARG A 126 0.29 -1.38 -6.70
N PRO A 127 0.57 -2.57 -6.11
CA PRO A 127 -0.49 -3.40 -5.55
C PRO A 127 -0.85 -2.90 -4.13
N TYR A 128 -2.14 -2.90 -3.82
CA TYR A 128 -2.68 -2.57 -2.52
C TYR A 128 -2.39 -3.68 -1.50
N ARG A 129 -1.86 -3.28 -0.34
CA ARG A 129 -2.05 -3.84 1.02
C ARG A 129 -2.00 -5.37 1.16
N GLY A 130 -0.79 -5.91 1.29
CA GLY A 130 -0.60 -7.26 1.87
C GLY A 130 0.69 -7.96 1.51
N GLN A 131 1.29 -7.61 0.37
CA GLN A 131 2.56 -8.17 -0.07
C GLN A 131 3.54 -7.02 -0.31
N MET A 132 4.20 -6.59 0.77
CA MET A 132 5.42 -5.79 0.64
C MET A 132 6.42 -6.63 -0.12
N ASP A 133 6.62 -6.31 -1.39
CA ASP A 133 7.70 -6.89 -2.19
C ASP A 133 9.02 -6.61 -1.45
N LYS A 134 9.78 -7.66 -1.15
CA LYS A 134 11.04 -7.54 -0.42
C LYS A 134 12.03 -6.64 -1.17
N GLY A 135 11.89 -6.53 -2.50
CA GLY A 135 12.64 -5.60 -3.34
C GLY A 135 12.30 -4.13 -3.10
N ILE A 136 11.03 -3.80 -2.86
CA ILE A 136 10.60 -2.41 -2.56
C ILE A 136 11.04 -2.00 -1.15
N LEU A 137 10.97 -2.89 -0.16
CA LEU A 137 11.48 -2.61 1.19
C LEU A 137 13.00 -2.38 1.19
N ALA A 138 13.74 -3.13 0.38
CA ALA A 138 15.18 -2.96 0.17
C ALA A 138 15.52 -1.66 -0.59
N GLN A 139 14.73 -1.26 -1.60
CA GLN A 139 14.91 0.01 -2.30
C GLN A 139 14.65 1.24 -1.42
N HIS A 140 13.70 1.17 -0.48
CA HIS A 140 13.49 2.24 0.51
C HIS A 140 14.64 2.32 1.52
N GLY A 141 15.23 1.19 1.92
CA GLY A 141 16.41 1.16 2.77
C GLY A 141 17.67 1.74 2.10
N ASN A 142 17.82 1.54 0.79
CA ASN A 142 18.98 2.05 0.04
C ASN A 142 18.90 3.55 -0.25
N ARG A 143 17.72 4.09 -0.61
CA ARG A 143 17.57 5.53 -0.87
C ARG A 143 17.93 6.44 0.31
N MET A 144 17.76 5.98 1.55
CA MET A 144 18.15 6.75 2.74
C MET A 144 19.65 6.64 3.04
N LYS A 145 20.32 5.58 2.60
CA LYS A 145 21.77 5.41 2.75
C LYS A 145 22.54 6.33 1.80
N ASP A 146 22.01 6.55 0.60
CA ASP A 146 22.61 7.42 -0.41
C ASP A 146 22.49 8.92 -0.09
N LEU A 147 21.77 9.29 0.98
CA LEU A 147 21.58 10.67 1.42
C LEU A 147 22.62 11.15 2.44
N ASN A 148 23.59 10.29 2.83
CA ASN A 148 24.66 10.62 3.79
C ASN A 148 24.15 11.37 5.04
N LEU A 149 23.04 10.89 5.62
CA LEU A 149 22.41 11.55 6.76
C LEU A 149 23.35 11.56 7.97
N THR A 150 23.44 12.71 8.63
CA THR A 150 24.09 12.87 9.93
C THR A 150 23.32 12.09 11.02
N ASP A 151 23.99 11.77 12.12
CA ASP A 151 23.35 11.00 13.19
C ASP A 151 22.20 11.74 13.86
N ASP A 152 22.31 13.07 13.98
CA ASP A 152 21.21 13.94 14.45
C ASP A 152 19.99 13.89 13.53
N GLN A 153 20.20 13.86 12.20
CA GLN A 153 19.11 13.74 11.23
C GLN A 153 18.43 12.37 11.32
N LYS A 154 19.21 11.29 11.50
CA LYS A 154 18.66 9.94 11.69
C LYS A 154 17.81 9.86 12.96
N GLN A 155 18.26 10.47 14.06
CA GLN A 155 17.49 10.50 15.32
C GLN A 155 16.17 11.26 15.17
N LYS A 156 16.17 12.44 14.52
CA LYS A 156 14.95 13.22 14.25
C LYS A 156 13.95 12.44 13.38
N ILE A 157 14.44 11.76 12.33
CA ILE A 157 13.61 10.93 11.45
C ILE A 157 13.01 9.74 12.23
N LYS A 158 13.80 9.11 13.11
CA LYS A 158 13.32 8.02 13.96
C LYS A 158 12.19 8.48 14.87
N ALA A 159 12.37 9.61 15.57
CA ALA A 159 11.34 10.18 16.43
C ALA A 159 10.04 10.49 15.66
N LEU A 160 10.13 11.12 14.49
CA LEU A 160 8.98 11.39 13.62
C LEU A 160 8.28 10.10 13.17
N ASN A 161 9.05 9.07 12.81
CA ASN A 161 8.49 7.78 12.39
C ASN A 161 7.80 7.06 13.55
N ASP A 162 8.36 7.13 14.75
CA ASP A 162 7.77 6.55 15.95
C ASP A 162 6.45 7.25 16.29
N GLU A 163 6.41 8.59 16.23
CA GLU A 163 5.19 9.39 16.41
C GLU A 163 4.14 9.12 15.32
N TYR A 164 4.55 9.03 14.07
CA TYR A 164 3.64 8.66 12.98
C TYR A 164 3.07 7.25 13.19
N ARG A 165 3.88 6.32 13.69
CA ARG A 165 3.49 4.94 13.98
C ARG A 165 2.50 4.86 15.13
N THR A 166 2.68 5.64 16.20
CA THR A 166 1.73 5.70 17.33
C THR A 166 0.39 6.27 16.86
N LYS A 167 0.40 7.43 16.20
CA LYS A 167 -0.81 8.05 15.61
C LYS A 167 -1.57 7.11 14.68
N THR A 168 -0.85 6.38 13.83
CA THR A 168 -1.48 5.41 12.91
C THR A 168 -2.12 4.24 13.65
N LYS A 169 -1.49 3.72 14.73
CA LYS A 169 -2.07 2.65 15.55
C LYS A 169 -3.34 3.11 16.23
N GLU A 170 -3.32 4.28 16.85
CA GLU A 170 -4.47 4.86 17.56
C GLU A 170 -5.63 5.12 16.60
N LEU A 171 -5.36 5.74 15.45
CA LEU A 171 -6.38 5.98 14.42
C LEU A 171 -6.98 4.65 13.92
N SER A 172 -6.15 3.62 13.72
CA SER A 172 -6.62 2.30 13.31
C SER A 172 -7.43 1.59 14.40
N GLN A 173 -7.11 1.80 15.68
CA GLN A 173 -7.89 1.29 16.80
C GLN A 173 -9.25 1.98 16.85
N LYS A 174 -9.27 3.32 16.81
CA LYS A 174 -10.51 4.10 16.73
C LYS A 174 -11.42 3.63 15.61
N HIS A 175 -10.91 3.54 14.39
CA HIS A 175 -11.69 3.09 13.25
C HIS A 175 -12.28 1.68 13.46
N ARG A 176 -11.49 0.78 14.05
CA ARG A 176 -11.94 -0.57 14.37
C ARG A 176 -13.05 -0.58 15.42
N ASP A 177 -12.94 0.26 16.45
CA ASP A 177 -13.91 0.33 17.53
C ASP A 177 -15.21 0.96 17.06
N ASP A 178 -15.13 2.01 16.23
CA ASP A 178 -16.31 2.62 15.62
C ASP A 178 -17.03 1.65 14.68
N LEU A 179 -16.29 0.85 13.90
CA LEU A 179 -16.90 -0.24 13.12
C LEU A 179 -17.53 -1.31 14.03
N ASN A 180 -16.90 -1.67 15.14
CA ASN A 180 -17.46 -2.65 16.08
C ASN A 180 -18.81 -2.19 16.65
N LYS A 181 -18.99 -0.89 16.89
CA LYS A 181 -20.27 -0.32 17.37
C LYS A 181 -21.44 -0.52 16.38
N ILE A 182 -21.15 -0.70 15.08
CA ILE A 182 -22.17 -0.89 14.03
C ILE A 182 -22.65 -2.35 13.98
N TYR A 183 -21.80 -3.30 14.41
CA TYR A 183 -22.09 -4.74 14.28
C TYR A 183 -22.94 -5.28 15.43
N THR A 184 -23.78 -6.27 15.11
CA THR A 184 -24.53 -7.02 16.13
C THR A 184 -23.59 -7.87 16.99
N PRO A 185 -24.02 -8.27 18.20
CA PRO A 185 -23.20 -9.12 19.08
C PRO A 185 -22.71 -10.42 18.42
N GLU A 186 -23.55 -11.06 17.61
CA GLU A 186 -23.20 -12.27 16.86
C GLU A 186 -22.17 -12.01 15.75
N GLN A 187 -22.29 -10.87 15.05
CA GLN A 187 -21.33 -10.46 14.01
C GLN A 187 -19.97 -10.12 14.61
N GLN A 188 -19.93 -9.46 15.77
CA GLN A 188 -18.70 -9.18 16.51
C GLN A 188 -18.00 -10.47 16.94
N ALA A 189 -18.76 -11.47 17.42
CA ALA A 189 -18.22 -12.77 17.78
C ALA A 189 -17.59 -13.48 16.56
N LYS A 190 -18.27 -13.46 15.41
CA LYS A 190 -17.75 -14.02 14.14
C LYS A 190 -16.49 -13.30 13.66
N LEU A 191 -16.43 -11.97 13.76
CA LEU A 191 -15.24 -11.16 13.43
C LEU A 191 -14.06 -11.42 14.38
N LYS A 192 -14.33 -11.59 15.68
CA LYS A 192 -13.31 -11.98 16.66
C LYS A 192 -12.75 -13.37 16.35
N ASP A 193 -13.59 -14.32 15.98
CA ASP A 193 -13.17 -15.67 15.57
C ASP A 193 -12.33 -15.62 14.27
N MET A 194 -12.77 -14.88 13.25
CA MET A 194 -12.01 -14.67 12.02
C MET A 194 -10.63 -14.03 12.26
N ARG A 195 -10.50 -13.14 13.27
CA ARG A 195 -9.19 -12.57 13.65
C ARG A 195 -8.31 -13.55 14.43
N LYS A 196 -8.91 -14.45 15.22
CA LYS A 196 -8.19 -15.49 15.99
C LYS A 196 -7.71 -16.63 15.12
N ARG A 197 -8.42 -16.93 14.02
CA ARG A 197 -7.97 -17.93 13.04
C ARG A 197 -6.61 -17.49 12.48
N PRO A 198 -5.52 -18.27 12.68
CA PRO A 198 -4.32 -18.05 11.88
C PRO A 198 -4.73 -18.17 10.41
N ALA A 199 -4.13 -17.34 9.53
CA ALA A 199 -4.45 -17.32 8.11
C ALA A 199 -4.54 -18.76 7.56
N ARG A 200 -5.79 -19.24 7.38
CA ARG A 200 -6.04 -20.54 6.78
C ARG A 200 -5.60 -20.38 5.33
N ASP A 201 -4.78 -21.33 4.91
CA ASP A 201 -4.03 -21.37 3.65
C ASP A 201 -2.70 -20.62 3.73
N GLY A 202 -1.63 -21.41 3.88
CA GLY A 202 -0.22 -21.01 3.87
C GLY A 202 0.29 -20.33 2.58
N LYS A 203 -0.55 -19.58 1.86
CA LYS A 203 -0.13 -18.62 0.82
C LYS A 203 0.45 -17.32 1.40
N PHE A 204 0.49 -17.19 2.72
CA PHE A 204 1.26 -16.19 3.46
C PHE A 204 2.24 -16.81 4.47
N ALA A 205 2.68 -18.06 4.24
CA ALA A 205 3.93 -18.48 4.84
C ALA A 205 5.01 -17.54 4.28
N PHE A 206 5.50 -16.63 5.11
CA PHE A 206 6.68 -15.84 4.82
C PHE A 206 7.82 -16.83 4.59
N ASN A 207 8.00 -17.30 3.35
CA ASN A 207 9.09 -18.18 2.92
C ASN A 207 10.43 -17.43 2.88
N GLY A 208 10.60 -16.40 3.71
CA GLY A 208 11.93 -16.15 4.22
C GLY A 208 12.24 -17.31 5.14
N LYS A 209 13.30 -18.08 4.86
CA LYS A 209 14.10 -18.67 5.93
C LYS A 209 14.11 -17.61 7.04
N ARG A 210 13.43 -17.84 8.18
CA ARG A 210 13.69 -17.05 9.39
C ARG A 210 15.19 -17.10 9.45
N GLY A 211 15.85 -15.96 9.20
CA GLY A 211 17.28 -15.94 8.94
C GLY A 211 17.89 -16.83 10.01
N SER A 212 18.67 -17.83 9.59
CA SER A 212 19.65 -18.38 10.51
C SER A 212 20.36 -17.12 10.99
N PHE A 213 20.11 -16.71 12.23
CA PHE A 213 20.89 -15.64 12.82
C PHE A 213 22.32 -16.13 12.57
N ASN A 214 23.09 -15.38 11.78
CA ASN A 214 24.49 -15.73 11.55
C ASN A 214 25.15 -15.53 12.90
N LEU A 215 25.04 -16.52 13.79
CA LEU A 215 25.59 -16.52 15.12
C LEU A 215 27.04 -16.95 15.00
N ASP A 216 27.91 -16.39 15.84
CA ASP A 216 29.25 -16.90 16.07
C ASP A 216 29.19 -18.35 16.61
N GLU A 217 30.29 -19.07 16.47
CA GLU A 217 30.35 -20.48 16.86
C GLU A 217 30.12 -20.70 18.36
N ALA A 218 30.58 -19.77 19.21
CA ALA A 218 30.38 -19.86 20.65
C ALA A 218 28.89 -19.72 21.01
N SER A 219 28.16 -18.77 20.41
CA SER A 219 26.72 -18.65 20.59
C SER A 219 25.94 -19.86 20.07
N LYS A 220 26.38 -20.45 18.94
CA LYS A 220 25.79 -21.72 18.44
C LYS A 220 26.01 -22.87 19.41
N ALA A 221 27.20 -23.00 19.98
CA ALA A 221 27.52 -24.02 20.98
C ALA A 221 26.65 -23.87 22.24
N LYS A 222 26.51 -22.65 22.77
CA LYS A 222 25.64 -22.34 23.91
C LYS A 222 24.17 -22.69 23.65
N LEU A 223 23.67 -22.43 22.44
CA LEU A 223 22.30 -22.81 22.07
C LEU A 223 22.12 -24.33 21.95
N LYS A 224 23.16 -25.04 21.50
CA LYS A 224 23.14 -26.51 21.39
C LYS A 224 23.12 -27.14 22.79
N SER A 225 24.02 -26.72 23.69
CA SER A 225 24.06 -27.23 25.06
C SER A 225 22.76 -26.95 25.81
N LEU A 226 22.24 -25.71 25.72
CA LEU A 226 20.96 -25.34 26.33
C LEU A 226 19.81 -26.23 25.87
N LYS A 227 19.80 -26.61 24.58
CA LYS A 227 18.79 -27.52 24.03
C LYS A 227 18.96 -28.96 24.54
N GLU A 228 20.19 -29.44 24.61
CA GLU A 228 20.50 -30.78 25.14
C GLU A 228 20.10 -30.90 26.60
N ASP A 229 20.42 -29.89 27.42
CA ASP A 229 20.05 -29.85 28.84
C ASP A 229 18.53 -29.79 29.03
N PHE A 230 17.84 -28.97 28.24
CA PHE A 230 16.37 -28.93 28.25
C PHE A 230 15.75 -30.29 27.90
N ILE A 231 16.30 -31.01 26.90
CA ILE A 231 15.81 -32.34 26.53
C ILE A 231 16.02 -33.33 27.67
N LYS A 232 17.21 -33.34 28.28
CA LYS A 232 17.51 -34.21 29.43
C LYS A 232 16.59 -33.93 30.62
N GLN A 233 16.40 -32.66 30.99
CA GLN A 233 15.51 -32.27 32.08
C GLN A 233 14.05 -32.61 31.80
N LYS A 234 13.59 -32.40 30.56
CA LYS A 234 12.24 -32.80 30.13
C LYS A 234 12.04 -34.30 30.25
N GLN A 235 13.00 -35.10 29.76
CA GLN A 235 12.95 -36.57 29.87
C GLN A 235 12.95 -37.03 31.33
N ALA A 236 13.75 -36.41 32.19
CA ALA A 236 13.76 -36.71 33.62
C ALA A 236 12.39 -36.43 34.28
N VAL A 237 11.71 -35.34 33.90
CA VAL A 237 10.36 -35.05 34.38
C VAL A 237 9.33 -36.05 33.84
N GLU A 238 9.45 -36.44 32.56
CA GLU A 238 8.56 -37.43 31.93
C GLU A 238 8.69 -38.83 32.55
N LEU A 239 9.92 -39.22 32.95
CA LEU A 239 10.20 -40.49 33.62
C LEU A 239 9.95 -40.44 35.14
N SER A 240 9.73 -39.27 35.71
CA SER A 240 9.43 -39.13 37.14
C SER A 240 8.04 -39.67 37.47
N ARG A 241 7.89 -40.36 38.60
CA ARG A 241 6.59 -40.89 39.10
C ARG A 241 5.70 -39.79 39.71
N ILE A 242 5.62 -38.64 39.06
CA ILE A 242 4.79 -37.50 39.46
C ILE A 242 3.43 -37.60 38.76
N ALA A 243 2.38 -37.04 39.37
CA ALA A 243 1.06 -36.93 38.73
C ALA A 243 1.17 -36.27 37.34
N PRO A 244 0.42 -36.76 36.32
CA PRO A 244 0.53 -36.26 34.95
C PRO A 244 0.36 -34.74 34.80
N ASP A 245 -0.49 -34.12 35.63
CA ASP A 245 -0.70 -32.67 35.56
C ASP A 245 0.44 -31.87 36.17
N ALA A 246 1.08 -32.39 37.23
CA ALA A 246 2.30 -31.81 37.77
C ALA A 246 3.52 -32.01 36.84
N GLN A 247 3.57 -33.11 36.07
CA GLN A 247 4.55 -33.25 34.98
C GLN A 247 4.35 -32.18 33.90
N LYS A 248 3.11 -31.94 33.46
CA LYS A 248 2.78 -30.89 32.46
C LYS A 248 3.18 -29.49 32.95
N GLN A 249 2.90 -29.15 34.21
CA GLN A 249 3.29 -27.87 34.80
C GLN A 249 4.82 -27.70 34.81
N LYS A 250 5.56 -28.68 35.32
CA LYS A 250 7.03 -28.66 35.33
C LYS A 250 7.63 -28.55 33.93
N ILE A 251 7.10 -29.29 32.94
CA ILE A 251 7.55 -29.19 31.55
C ILE A 251 7.23 -27.82 30.95
N SER A 252 6.09 -27.21 31.32
CA SER A 252 5.73 -25.86 30.89
C SER A 252 6.71 -24.81 31.42
N GLU A 253 7.06 -24.89 32.71
CA GLU A 253 8.05 -24.02 33.34
C GLU A 253 9.43 -24.19 32.70
N LEU A 254 9.88 -25.43 32.50
CA LEU A 254 11.12 -25.73 31.78
C LEU A 254 11.13 -25.12 30.37
N ARG A 255 10.01 -25.18 29.65
CA ARG A 255 9.88 -24.58 28.31
C ARG A 255 9.97 -23.05 28.35
N GLU A 256 9.37 -22.41 29.35
CA GLU A 256 9.44 -20.95 29.48
C GLU A 256 10.85 -20.49 29.85
N ASN A 257 11.54 -21.20 30.75
CA ASN A 257 12.93 -20.93 31.08
C ASN A 257 13.85 -21.11 29.87
N TYR A 258 13.72 -22.24 29.15
CA TYR A 258 14.45 -22.48 27.90
C TYR A 258 14.23 -21.36 26.87
N LYS A 259 12.98 -20.88 26.70
CA LYS A 259 12.69 -19.77 25.79
C LYS A 259 13.35 -18.46 26.22
N LYS A 260 13.36 -18.17 27.53
CA LYS A 260 14.00 -16.97 28.09
C LYS A 260 15.50 -17.00 27.89
N GLU A 261 16.17 -18.07 28.27
CA GLU A 261 17.63 -18.23 28.13
C GLU A 261 18.05 -18.23 26.66
N ARG A 262 17.29 -18.94 25.80
CA ARG A 262 17.52 -18.91 24.36
C ARG A 262 17.40 -17.51 23.77
N ARG A 263 16.45 -16.70 24.25
CA ARG A 263 16.33 -15.30 23.81
C ARG A 263 17.52 -14.48 24.29
N GLN A 264 17.95 -14.67 25.54
CA GLN A 264 19.09 -13.95 26.10
C GLN A 264 20.37 -14.22 25.29
N ILE A 265 20.69 -15.49 25.02
CA ILE A 265 21.84 -15.88 24.18
C ILE A 265 21.76 -15.21 22.79
N MET A 266 20.57 -15.19 22.18
CA MET A 266 20.37 -14.54 20.88
C MET A 266 20.56 -13.01 20.96
N THR A 267 20.07 -12.37 22.01
CA THR A 267 20.22 -10.93 22.23
C THR A 267 21.69 -10.56 22.45
N ASP A 268 22.41 -11.34 23.25
CA ASP A 268 23.83 -11.10 23.55
C ASP A 268 24.70 -11.33 22.29
N ALA A 269 24.39 -12.35 21.50
CA ALA A 269 25.06 -12.59 20.23
C ALA A 269 24.83 -11.47 19.19
N CYS A 270 23.62 -10.89 19.17
CA CYS A 270 23.34 -9.72 18.33
C CYS A 270 24.13 -8.48 18.77
N LYS A 271 24.22 -8.22 20.08
CA LYS A 271 25.00 -7.09 20.64
C LYS A 271 26.50 -7.25 20.41
N ALA A 272 27.03 -8.46 20.56
CA ALA A 272 28.45 -8.74 20.35
C ALA A 272 28.89 -8.46 18.90
N LYS A 273 27.98 -8.58 17.93
CA LYS A 273 28.23 -8.24 16.52
C LYS A 273 28.23 -6.75 16.21
N GLU A 274 27.52 -5.94 17.00
CA GLU A 274 27.52 -4.48 16.83
C GLU A 274 28.83 -3.84 17.33
N ASN A 275 29.61 -4.55 18.17
CA ASN A 275 30.84 -4.06 18.78
C ASN A 275 32.13 -4.65 18.16
N GLN A 276 32.06 -5.35 17.02
CA GLN A 276 33.27 -5.79 16.31
C GLN A 276 33.76 -4.67 15.37
N PRO A 277 35.02 -4.21 15.48
CA PRO A 277 35.58 -3.24 14.53
C PRO A 277 35.67 -3.86 13.13
N VAL A 278 35.38 -3.05 12.11
CA VAL A 278 35.46 -3.36 10.68
C VAL A 278 36.89 -3.63 10.27
#